data_AF-A0A1M6XMM9-F1
#
_entry.id   AF-A0A1M6XMM9-F1
#
_cell.length_a   1.000
_cell.length_b   1.000
_cell.length_c   1.000
_cell.angle_alpha   90.00
_cell.angle_beta   90.00
_cell.angle_gamma   90.00
#
_symmetry.space_group_name_H-M   'P 1'
#
loop_
_entity.id
_entity.type
_entity.pdbx_description
1 polymer ?
#
loop_
_entity_poly.entity_id
_entity_poly.type
_entity_poly.pdbx_seq_one_letter_code
_entity_poly.pdbx_strand_id
1 'polypeptide(L)'
;MTQQDFQTYVEKYSDGIEEIRQHAHMLHDSVNQRYDENHPYSVHLDMVADSVFKYGHQVCQQEADVLPLFFGAFYHDSIEDARMTYNDVKKGASHFMNDEQAYMAAEMVYALTNEKGRTRAERSNDRYYAGIRETPYAPFLKLCDRLANITYSCSMSNKINNHMREVYKNELPHFLEAINPHSNDPRMILPQVMIDEIYKQL
;
A
#
# COMPACT_ATOMS: atom_id res chain seq x y z
N MET A 1 -6.72 2.26 -16.91
CA MET A 1 -7.38 1.30 -17.85
C MET A 1 -8.86 1.18 -17.50
N THR A 2 -9.70 0.47 -18.26
CA THR A 2 -11.08 0.25 -17.81
C THR A 2 -11.12 -0.68 -16.60
N GLN A 3 -12.16 -0.59 -15.78
CA GLN A 3 -12.34 -1.50 -14.64
C GLN A 3 -12.46 -2.96 -15.10
N GLN A 4 -13.12 -3.19 -16.24
CA GLN A 4 -13.29 -4.51 -16.82
C GLN A 4 -11.95 -5.11 -17.26
N ASP A 5 -11.11 -4.35 -17.96
CA ASP A 5 -9.79 -4.81 -18.39
C ASP A 5 -8.92 -5.16 -17.19
N PHE A 6 -8.92 -4.29 -16.17
CA PHE A 6 -8.18 -4.52 -14.93
C PHE A 6 -8.62 -5.81 -14.24
N GLN A 7 -9.93 -6.03 -14.11
CA GLN A 7 -10.47 -7.27 -13.52
C GLN A 7 -10.06 -8.51 -14.33
N THR A 8 -10.10 -8.43 -15.67
CA THR A 8 -9.63 -9.52 -16.53
C THR A 8 -8.15 -9.83 -16.30
N TYR A 9 -7.29 -8.81 -16.12
CA TYR A 9 -5.88 -9.04 -15.80
C TYR A 9 -5.68 -9.58 -14.38
N VAL A 10 -6.42 -9.09 -13.39
CA VAL A 10 -6.38 -9.61 -12.02
C VAL A 10 -6.73 -11.11 -12.02
N GLU A 11 -7.77 -11.49 -12.76
CA GLU A 11 -8.21 -12.87 -12.88
C GLU A 11 -7.18 -13.73 -13.65
N LYS A 12 -6.55 -13.17 -14.69
CA LYS A 12 -5.42 -13.82 -15.38
C LYS A 12 -4.24 -14.09 -14.46
N TYR A 13 -3.96 -13.20 -13.50
CA TYR A 13 -2.83 -13.30 -12.57
C TYR A 13 -3.23 -13.82 -11.18
N SER A 14 -4.42 -14.40 -11.01
CA SER A 14 -4.96 -14.78 -9.70
C SER A 14 -4.02 -15.69 -8.91
N ASP A 15 -3.44 -16.69 -9.57
CA ASP A 15 -2.55 -17.66 -8.93
C ASP A 15 -1.25 -16.98 -8.46
N GLY A 16 -0.68 -16.10 -9.29
CA GLY A 16 0.52 -15.33 -8.92
C GLY A 16 0.25 -14.35 -7.79
N ILE A 17 -0.91 -13.70 -7.78
CA ILE A 17 -1.33 -12.80 -6.69
C ILE A 17 -1.50 -13.58 -5.38
N GLU A 18 -2.10 -14.77 -5.44
CA GLU A 18 -2.28 -15.64 -4.28
C GLU A 18 -0.93 -16.15 -3.73
N GLU A 19 0.02 -16.53 -4.59
CA GLU A 19 1.36 -16.92 -4.14
C GLU A 19 2.10 -15.75 -3.46
N ILE A 20 2.02 -14.54 -4.04
CA ILE A 20 2.60 -13.32 -3.44
C ILE A 20 1.99 -13.07 -2.07
N ARG A 21 0.66 -13.14 -1.95
CA ARG A 21 -0.08 -12.98 -0.70
C ARG A 21 0.41 -13.96 0.36
N GLN A 22 0.46 -15.26 0.03
CA GLN A 22 0.92 -16.29 0.96
C GLN A 22 2.35 -16.05 1.41
N HIS A 23 3.25 -15.67 0.50
CA HIS A 23 4.64 -15.36 0.83
C HIS A 23 4.75 -14.16 1.77
N ALA A 24 3.99 -13.09 1.53
CA ALA A 24 3.98 -11.92 2.41
C ALA A 24 3.42 -12.26 3.80
N HIS A 25 2.35 -13.06 3.86
CA HIS A 25 1.78 -13.52 5.13
C HIS A 25 2.80 -14.31 5.94
N MET A 26 3.46 -15.30 5.32
CA MET A 26 4.51 -16.09 5.97
C MET A 26 5.70 -15.22 6.41
N LEU A 27 6.08 -14.24 5.60
CA LEU A 27 7.18 -13.34 5.91
C LEU A 27 6.91 -12.54 7.20
N HIS A 28 5.74 -11.92 7.33
CA HIS A 28 5.36 -11.16 8.52
C HIS A 28 5.09 -12.07 9.74
N ASP A 29 4.56 -13.28 9.53
CA ASP A 29 4.40 -14.29 10.58
C ASP A 29 5.76 -14.79 11.12
N SER A 30 6.77 -14.93 10.26
CA SER A 30 8.11 -15.42 10.65
C SER A 30 8.85 -14.48 11.63
N VAL A 31 8.48 -13.20 11.65
CA VAL A 31 8.98 -12.20 12.61
C VAL A 31 8.00 -11.92 13.74
N ASN A 32 6.90 -12.69 13.81
CA ASN A 32 5.81 -12.57 14.77
C ASN A 32 5.19 -11.16 14.79
N GLN A 33 5.07 -10.53 13.62
CA GLN A 33 4.38 -9.24 13.53
C GLN A 33 2.87 -9.45 13.67
N ARG A 34 2.25 -8.60 14.47
CA ARG A 34 0.81 -8.62 14.76
C ARG A 34 0.20 -7.30 14.35
N TYR A 35 -1.06 -7.32 13.92
CA TYR A 35 -1.78 -6.09 13.62
C TYR A 35 -2.28 -5.42 14.91
N ASP A 36 -2.76 -6.24 15.83
CA ASP A 36 -3.09 -5.87 17.21
C ASP A 36 -2.88 -7.08 18.15
N GLU A 37 -3.43 -7.03 19.36
CA GLU A 37 -3.31 -8.13 20.33
C GLU A 37 -3.89 -9.47 19.82
N ASN A 38 -4.88 -9.43 18.92
CA ASN A 38 -5.68 -10.60 18.54
C ASN A 38 -5.49 -11.01 17.08
N HIS A 39 -5.01 -10.14 16.20
CA HIS A 39 -4.97 -10.38 14.76
C HIS A 39 -3.54 -10.46 14.21
N PRO A 40 -3.24 -11.40 13.30
CA PRO A 40 -1.98 -11.44 12.59
C PRO A 40 -1.86 -10.23 11.65
N TYR A 41 -0.62 -9.83 11.33
CA TYR A 41 -0.38 -8.69 10.45
C TYR A 41 -0.93 -8.87 9.03
N SER A 42 -1.12 -10.12 8.60
CA SER A 42 -1.74 -10.45 7.31
C SER A 42 -3.11 -9.81 7.08
N VAL A 43 -3.88 -9.54 8.14
CA VAL A 43 -5.16 -8.83 8.04
C VAL A 43 -4.97 -7.43 7.43
N HIS A 44 -3.93 -6.69 7.86
CA HIS A 44 -3.61 -5.39 7.28
C HIS A 44 -3.21 -5.51 5.81
N LEU A 45 -2.31 -6.44 5.50
CA LEU A 45 -1.84 -6.66 4.13
C LEU A 45 -3.00 -6.95 3.17
N ASP A 46 -3.96 -7.76 3.62
CA ASP A 46 -5.18 -8.08 2.87
C ASP A 46 -6.06 -6.85 2.65
N MET A 47 -6.26 -6.02 3.66
CA MET A 47 -7.04 -4.78 3.53
C MET A 47 -6.40 -3.78 2.55
N VAL A 48 -5.07 -3.72 2.51
CA VAL A 48 -4.34 -2.90 1.52
C VAL A 48 -4.51 -3.47 0.12
N ALA A 49 -4.35 -4.79 -0.06
CA ALA A 49 -4.55 -5.45 -1.35
C ALA A 49 -6.00 -5.39 -1.85
N ASP A 50 -7.00 -5.45 -0.97
CA ASP A 50 -8.42 -5.27 -1.31
C ASP A 50 -8.67 -3.87 -1.89
N SER A 51 -7.97 -2.85 -1.38
CA SER A 51 -8.02 -1.50 -1.93
C SER A 51 -7.42 -1.45 -3.34
N VAL A 52 -6.32 -2.19 -3.58
CA VAL A 52 -5.74 -2.34 -4.93
C VAL A 52 -6.71 -3.07 -5.86
N PHE A 53 -7.35 -4.15 -5.40
CA PHE A 53 -8.36 -4.86 -6.18
C PHE A 53 -9.53 -3.95 -6.57
N LYS A 54 -10.00 -3.12 -5.64
CA LYS A 54 -11.13 -2.20 -5.86
C LYS A 54 -10.78 -1.03 -6.78
N TYR A 55 -9.59 -0.45 -6.61
CA TYR A 55 -9.24 0.86 -7.20
C TYR A 55 -8.06 0.86 -8.17
N GLY A 56 -7.32 -0.25 -8.31
CA GLY A 56 -6.12 -0.31 -9.15
C GLY A 56 -6.35 0.09 -10.60
N HIS A 57 -7.53 -0.17 -11.15
CA HIS A 57 -7.93 0.27 -12.50
C HIS A 57 -7.81 1.79 -12.74
N GLN A 58 -7.90 2.61 -11.68
CA GLN A 58 -7.76 4.06 -11.73
C GLN A 58 -6.32 4.50 -12.05
N VAL A 59 -5.32 3.70 -11.67
CA VAL A 59 -3.89 4.06 -11.80
C VAL A 59 -3.13 3.15 -12.78
N CYS A 60 -3.49 1.87 -12.89
CA CYS A 60 -2.88 0.94 -13.84
C CYS A 60 -3.09 1.42 -15.28
N GLN A 61 -2.00 1.51 -16.04
CA GLN A 61 -2.01 1.95 -17.43
C GLN A 61 -1.97 0.77 -18.39
N GLN A 62 -1.28 -0.30 -18.00
CA GLN A 62 -1.07 -1.49 -18.81
C GLN A 62 -1.08 -2.76 -17.96
N GLU A 63 -1.29 -3.90 -18.62
CA GLU A 63 -1.32 -5.23 -17.96
C GLU A 63 -0.08 -5.50 -17.10
N ALA A 64 1.09 -5.07 -17.59
CA ALA A 64 2.37 -5.27 -16.91
C ALA A 64 2.44 -4.59 -15.52
N ASP A 65 1.56 -3.64 -15.22
CA ASP A 65 1.53 -2.93 -13.95
C ASP A 65 0.82 -3.73 -12.84
N VAL A 66 -0.06 -4.68 -13.22
CA VAL A 66 -0.99 -5.32 -12.28
C VAL A 66 -0.25 -6.14 -11.22
N LEU A 67 0.63 -7.04 -11.64
CA LEU A 67 1.34 -7.92 -10.71
C LEU A 67 2.31 -7.16 -9.80
N PRO A 68 3.13 -6.20 -10.29
CA PRO A 68 3.90 -5.30 -9.44
C PRO A 68 3.05 -4.56 -8.40
N LEU A 69 1.87 -4.09 -8.78
CA LEU A 69 1.01 -3.30 -7.88
C LEU A 69 0.51 -4.14 -6.70
N PHE A 70 0.06 -5.37 -6.94
CA PHE A 70 -0.29 -6.31 -5.88
C PHE A 70 0.92 -6.70 -5.03
N PHE A 71 2.08 -6.92 -5.65
CA PHE A 71 3.32 -7.16 -4.90
C PHE A 71 3.64 -5.99 -3.96
N GLY A 72 3.58 -4.75 -4.47
CA GLY A 72 3.77 -3.54 -3.68
C GLY A 72 2.81 -3.45 -2.50
N ALA A 73 1.52 -3.78 -2.69
CA ALA A 73 0.53 -3.82 -1.61
C ALA A 73 0.87 -4.84 -0.52
N PHE A 74 1.23 -6.07 -0.90
CA PHE A 74 1.54 -7.12 0.07
C PHE A 74 2.90 -6.95 0.76
N TYR A 75 3.87 -6.29 0.11
CA TYR A 75 5.23 -6.15 0.60
C TYR A 75 5.57 -4.75 1.13
N HIS A 76 4.64 -3.78 1.14
CA HIS A 76 4.96 -2.37 1.46
C HIS A 76 5.71 -2.17 2.79
N ASP A 77 5.40 -2.99 3.81
CA ASP A 77 6.04 -2.93 5.13
C ASP A 77 7.16 -3.96 5.33
N SER A 78 7.49 -4.74 4.30
CA SER A 78 8.43 -5.87 4.42
C SER A 78 9.85 -5.45 4.79
N ILE A 79 10.31 -4.28 4.32
CA ILE A 79 11.63 -3.73 4.66
C ILE A 79 11.60 -3.14 6.08
N GLU A 80 10.52 -2.45 6.45
CA GLU A 80 10.39 -1.77 7.74
C GLU A 80 10.25 -2.78 8.89
N ASP A 81 9.38 -3.78 8.71
CA ASP A 81 8.92 -4.62 9.82
C ASP A 81 9.25 -6.10 9.66
N ALA A 82 9.54 -6.57 8.44
CA ALA A 82 9.81 -7.99 8.15
C ALA A 82 11.26 -8.31 7.77
N ARG A 83 12.20 -7.43 8.14
CA ARG A 83 13.66 -7.62 8.04
C ARG A 83 14.18 -7.86 6.62
N MET A 84 13.43 -7.44 5.60
CA MET A 84 13.88 -7.51 4.22
C MET A 84 14.83 -6.35 3.91
N THR A 85 15.80 -6.57 3.03
CA THR A 85 16.49 -5.48 2.34
C THR A 85 15.84 -5.21 0.98
N TYR A 86 16.15 -4.07 0.37
CA TYR A 86 15.74 -3.77 -1.01
C TYR A 86 16.08 -4.92 -1.98
N ASN A 87 17.27 -5.50 -1.85
CA ASN A 87 17.72 -6.59 -2.71
C ASN A 87 16.94 -7.89 -2.47
N ASP A 88 16.55 -8.16 -1.22
CA ASP A 88 15.72 -9.32 -0.90
C ASP A 88 14.32 -9.15 -1.50
N VAL A 89 13.74 -7.95 -1.41
CA VAL A 89 12.44 -7.62 -2.01
C VAL A 89 12.49 -7.79 -3.53
N LYS A 90 13.49 -7.18 -4.20
CA LYS A 90 13.66 -7.29 -5.64
C LYS A 90 13.85 -8.75 -6.08
N LYS A 91 14.69 -9.51 -5.36
CA LYS A 91 14.88 -10.93 -5.61
C LYS A 91 13.59 -11.72 -5.41
N GLY A 92 12.81 -11.41 -4.36
CA GLY A 92 11.49 -11.98 -4.12
C GLY A 92 10.55 -11.74 -5.30
N ALA A 93 10.44 -10.49 -5.75
CA ALA A 93 9.61 -10.11 -6.90
C ALA A 93 10.01 -10.85 -8.18
N SER A 94 11.31 -11.02 -8.46
CA SER A 94 11.82 -11.75 -9.64
C SER A 94 11.38 -13.22 -9.73
N HIS A 95 10.81 -13.83 -8.68
CA HIS A 95 10.22 -15.16 -8.78
C HIS A 95 8.85 -15.16 -9.50
N PHE A 96 8.17 -14.01 -9.50
CA PHE A 96 6.79 -13.88 -9.99
C PHE A 96 6.69 -13.11 -11.31
N MET A 97 7.69 -12.30 -11.64
CA MET A 97 7.63 -11.34 -12.74
C MET A 97 9.01 -11.11 -13.38
N ASN A 98 9.03 -10.47 -14.54
CA ASN A 98 10.29 -10.14 -15.23
C ASN A 98 11.09 -9.05 -14.50
N ASP A 99 12.32 -8.79 -14.96
CA ASP A 99 13.24 -7.86 -14.28
C ASP A 99 12.73 -6.41 -14.19
N GLU A 100 12.02 -5.92 -15.22
CA GLU A 100 11.46 -4.56 -15.23
C GLU A 100 10.33 -4.43 -14.22
N GLN A 101 9.43 -5.42 -14.20
CA GLN A 101 8.34 -5.53 -13.23
C GLN A 101 8.87 -5.69 -11.79
N ALA A 102 9.90 -6.51 -11.60
CA ALA A 102 10.51 -6.75 -10.30
C ALA A 102 11.22 -5.51 -9.77
N TYR A 103 11.86 -4.74 -10.66
CA TYR A 103 12.40 -3.43 -10.32
C TYR A 103 11.29 -2.46 -9.90
N MET A 104 10.23 -2.33 -10.71
CA MET A 104 9.07 -1.48 -10.39
C MET A 104 8.46 -1.83 -9.02
N ALA A 105 8.27 -3.13 -8.74
CA ALA A 105 7.75 -3.61 -7.47
C ALA A 105 8.66 -3.25 -6.28
N ALA A 106 9.97 -3.43 -6.43
CA ALA A 106 10.93 -3.08 -5.38
C ALA A 106 11.00 -1.57 -5.12
N GLU A 107 10.93 -0.73 -6.16
CA GLU A 107 10.88 0.73 -6.00
C GLU A 107 9.64 1.17 -5.22
N MET A 108 8.47 0.59 -5.51
CA MET A 108 7.24 0.88 -4.76
C MET A 108 7.38 0.55 -3.27
N VAL A 109 7.87 -0.65 -2.94
CA VAL A 109 8.09 -1.06 -1.54
C VAL A 109 9.10 -0.15 -0.85
N TYR A 110 10.19 0.17 -1.53
CA TYR A 110 11.24 1.04 -0.99
C TYR A 110 10.73 2.46 -0.71
N ALA A 111 9.96 3.04 -1.63
CA ALA A 111 9.36 4.37 -1.46
C ALA A 111 8.39 4.43 -0.27
N LEU A 112 7.76 3.31 0.09
CA LEU A 112 6.82 3.22 1.20
C LEU A 112 7.47 2.90 2.54
N THR A 113 8.76 2.53 2.54
CA THR A 113 9.54 2.25 3.75
C THR A 113 9.95 3.55 4.43
N ASN A 114 9.63 3.72 5.71
CA ASN A 114 9.97 4.94 6.44
C ASN A 114 11.50 5.12 6.62
N GLU A 115 11.90 6.38 6.84
CA GLU A 115 13.27 6.71 7.22
C GLU A 115 13.54 6.30 8.69
N LYS A 116 14.82 6.17 9.04
CA LYS A 116 15.21 5.93 10.43
C LYS A 116 14.95 7.18 11.28
N GLY A 117 14.21 7.02 12.36
CA GLY A 117 13.84 8.12 13.25
C GLY A 117 13.37 7.63 14.61
N ARG A 118 13.50 8.48 15.64
CA ARG A 118 13.07 8.19 17.02
C ARG A 118 11.57 8.34 17.18
N THR A 119 10.97 9.26 16.43
CA THR A 119 9.53 9.55 16.45
C THR A 119 8.89 9.23 15.10
N ARG A 120 7.56 9.09 15.06
CA ARG A 120 6.82 8.90 13.80
C ARG A 120 7.05 10.06 12.83
N ALA A 121 7.11 11.29 13.33
CA ALA A 121 7.40 12.47 12.51
C ALA A 121 8.82 12.47 11.93
N GLU A 122 9.81 11.99 12.70
CA GLU A 122 11.19 11.83 12.19
C GLU A 122 11.28 10.75 11.10
N ARG A 123 10.50 9.68 11.24
CA ARG A 123 10.43 8.56 10.29
C ARG A 123 9.70 8.94 8.99
N SER A 124 8.61 9.70 9.09
CA SER A 124 7.83 10.20 7.96
C SER A 124 8.18 11.66 7.65
N ASN A 125 9.45 11.91 7.33
CA ASN A 125 9.97 13.26 7.05
C ASN A 125 9.79 13.67 5.57
N ASP A 126 10.26 14.87 5.21
CA ASP A 126 10.12 15.41 3.84
C ASP A 126 10.75 14.51 2.76
N ARG A 127 11.87 13.83 3.08
CA ARG A 127 12.53 12.91 2.15
C ARG A 127 11.69 11.67 1.90
N TYR A 128 11.09 11.10 2.95
CA TYR A 128 10.18 9.98 2.83
C TYR A 128 9.02 10.30 1.89
N TYR A 129 8.34 11.43 2.12
CA TYR A 129 7.23 11.85 1.27
C TYR A 129 7.67 12.26 -0.14
N ALA A 130 8.88 12.80 -0.32
CA ALA A 130 9.44 13.03 -1.65
C ALA A 130 9.61 11.74 -2.44
N GLY A 131 10.16 10.68 -1.82
CA GLY A 131 10.29 9.36 -2.45
C GLY A 131 8.96 8.79 -2.92
N ILE A 132 7.90 8.94 -2.11
CA ILE A 132 6.53 8.57 -2.50
C ILE A 132 6.07 9.37 -3.73
N ARG A 133 6.26 10.70 -3.72
CA ARG A 133 5.85 11.59 -4.82
C ARG A 133 6.69 11.46 -6.10
N GLU A 134 7.80 10.75 -6.05
CA GLU A 134 8.70 10.53 -7.19
C GLU A 134 8.58 9.12 -7.78
N THR A 135 7.87 8.21 -7.09
CA THR A 135 7.78 6.79 -7.47
C THR A 135 6.40 6.44 -8.02
N PRO A 136 6.29 5.95 -9.28
CA PRO A 136 5.04 5.42 -9.84
C PRO A 136 4.30 4.49 -8.88
N TYR A 137 2.99 4.72 -8.77
CA TYR A 137 2.02 3.98 -7.97
C TYR A 137 2.21 4.05 -6.44
N ALA A 138 3.34 4.55 -5.92
CA ALA A 138 3.56 4.70 -4.48
C ALA A 138 2.55 5.64 -3.79
N PRO A 139 2.13 6.79 -4.37
CA PRO A 139 1.09 7.62 -3.77
C PRO A 139 -0.22 6.87 -3.57
N PHE A 140 -0.62 6.07 -4.58
CA PHE A 140 -1.82 5.25 -4.53
C PHE A 140 -1.71 4.15 -3.46
N LEU A 141 -0.60 3.40 -3.43
CA LEU A 141 -0.39 2.37 -2.41
C LEU A 141 -0.36 2.96 -0.99
N LYS A 142 0.21 4.16 -0.80
CA LYS A 142 0.17 4.84 0.49
C LYS A 142 -1.25 5.25 0.89
N LEU A 143 -2.08 5.62 -0.09
CA LEU A 143 -3.50 5.85 0.14
C LEU A 143 -4.25 4.55 0.51
N CYS A 144 -3.89 3.40 -0.07
CA CYS A 144 -4.40 2.08 0.30
C CYS A 144 -4.07 1.73 1.75
N ASP A 145 -2.80 1.89 2.15
CA ASP A 145 -2.35 1.74 3.54
C ASP A 145 -3.18 2.64 4.50
N ARG A 146 -3.37 3.92 4.14
CA ARG A 146 -4.19 4.83 4.96
C ARG A 146 -5.65 4.39 5.05
N LEU A 147 -6.27 3.94 3.95
CA LEU A 147 -7.65 3.48 3.95
C LEU A 147 -7.81 2.21 4.80
N ALA A 148 -6.86 1.27 4.74
CA ALA A 148 -6.87 0.09 5.59
C ALA A 148 -6.84 0.47 7.08
N ASN A 149 -5.90 1.34 7.46
CA ASN A 149 -5.76 1.83 8.84
C ASN A 149 -7.02 2.56 9.35
N ILE A 150 -7.63 3.40 8.53
CA ILE A 150 -8.88 4.11 8.87
C ILE A 150 -10.03 3.12 9.01
N THR A 151 -10.21 2.24 8.03
CA THR A 151 -11.29 1.24 8.04
C THR A 151 -11.21 0.39 9.29
N TYR A 152 -10.02 -0.11 9.63
CA TYR A 152 -9.83 -0.92 10.82
C TYR A 152 -10.16 -0.14 12.10
N SER A 153 -9.55 1.04 12.26
CA SER A 153 -9.69 1.88 13.46
C SER A 153 -11.12 2.39 13.68
N CYS A 154 -11.91 2.54 12.61
CA CYS A 154 -13.24 3.16 12.64
C CYS A 154 -14.40 2.13 12.54
N SER A 155 -14.11 0.85 12.28
CA SER A 155 -15.12 -0.20 12.08
C SER A 155 -15.84 -0.64 13.36
N MET A 156 -15.19 -0.53 14.51
CA MET A 156 -15.78 -0.92 15.80
C MET A 156 -16.57 0.25 16.44
N SER A 157 -17.60 -0.04 17.22
CA SER A 157 -18.38 1.00 17.93
C SER A 157 -17.94 1.12 19.39
N ASN A 158 -16.97 1.98 19.69
CA ASN A 158 -16.61 2.34 21.06
C ASN A 158 -16.05 3.79 21.15
N LYS A 159 -15.86 4.30 22.38
CA LYS A 159 -15.38 5.68 22.62
C LYS A 159 -13.97 5.96 22.06
N ILE A 160 -13.10 4.94 22.01
CA ILE A 160 -11.74 5.06 21.48
C ILE A 160 -11.79 5.33 19.96
N ASN A 161 -12.74 4.72 19.26
CA ASN A 161 -12.87 4.87 17.81
C ASN A 161 -13.37 6.26 17.39
N ASN A 162 -14.20 6.91 18.21
CA ASN A 162 -14.59 8.30 17.97
C ASN A 162 -13.40 9.26 18.07
N HIS A 163 -12.45 9.01 18.98
CA HIS A 163 -11.22 9.79 19.05
C HIS A 163 -10.33 9.56 17.82
N MET A 164 -10.14 8.29 17.43
CA MET A 164 -9.34 7.96 16.24
C MET A 164 -9.93 8.53 14.96
N ARG A 165 -11.25 8.54 14.80
CA ARG A 165 -11.94 9.22 13.69
C ARG A 165 -11.56 10.69 13.60
N GLU A 166 -11.64 11.43 14.71
CA GLU A 166 -11.28 12.85 14.73
C GLU A 166 -9.78 13.06 14.47
N VAL A 167 -8.90 12.20 14.99
CA VAL A 167 -7.47 12.25 14.68
C VAL A 167 -7.25 12.11 13.17
N TYR A 168 -7.80 11.06 12.55
CA TYR A 168 -7.66 10.84 11.11
C TYR A 168 -8.27 11.96 10.28
N LYS A 169 -9.43 12.49 10.68
CA LYS A 169 -10.09 13.61 10.01
C LYS A 169 -9.23 14.87 10.00
N ASN A 170 -8.53 15.15 11.10
CA ASN A 170 -7.66 16.31 11.21
C ASN A 170 -6.32 16.10 10.48
N GLU A 171 -5.78 14.88 10.45
CA GLU A 171 -4.53 14.55 9.74
C GLU A 171 -4.71 14.45 8.22
N LEU A 172 -5.90 14.05 7.75
CA LEU A 172 -6.13 13.68 6.36
C LEU A 172 -5.75 14.77 5.34
N PRO A 173 -6.10 16.06 5.52
CA PRO A 173 -5.71 17.10 4.56
C PRO A 173 -4.20 17.21 4.40
N HIS A 174 -3.46 17.19 5.52
CA HIS A 174 -1.99 17.24 5.50
C HIS A 174 -1.38 15.97 4.90
N PHE A 175 -1.96 14.80 5.21
CA PHE A 175 -1.52 13.53 4.64
C PHE A 175 -1.70 13.50 3.12
N LEU A 176 -2.86 13.90 2.61
CA LEU A 176 -3.16 13.93 1.18
C LEU A 176 -2.19 14.87 0.44
N GLU A 177 -1.96 16.07 0.98
CA GLU A 177 -0.99 17.00 0.41
C GLU A 177 0.43 16.42 0.42
N ALA A 178 0.84 15.76 1.51
CA ALA A 178 2.17 15.19 1.63
C ALA A 178 2.45 14.09 0.58
N ILE A 179 1.45 13.27 0.22
CA ILE A 179 1.64 12.21 -0.77
C ILE A 179 1.29 12.64 -2.20
N ASN A 180 0.69 13.81 -2.41
CA ASN A 180 0.26 14.27 -3.74
C ASN A 180 1.45 14.82 -4.56
N PRO A 181 1.79 14.20 -5.70
CA PRO A 181 2.87 14.69 -6.55
C PRO A 181 2.48 15.87 -7.44
N HIS A 182 1.21 16.29 -7.45
CA HIS A 182 0.66 17.32 -8.35
C HIS A 182 0.97 17.03 -9.83
N SER A 183 0.96 15.75 -10.20
CA SER A 183 1.31 15.24 -11.52
C SER A 183 0.07 14.87 -12.33
N ASN A 184 0.16 15.03 -13.65
CA ASN A 184 -0.84 14.53 -14.61
C ASN A 184 -0.55 13.10 -15.06
N ASP A 185 0.55 12.48 -14.61
CA ASP A 185 0.84 11.06 -14.88
C ASP A 185 -0.18 10.19 -14.12
N PRO A 186 -1.02 9.40 -14.83
CA PRO A 186 -2.02 8.55 -14.20
C PRO A 186 -1.47 7.55 -13.16
N ARG A 187 -0.18 7.21 -13.24
CA ARG A 187 0.48 6.30 -12.29
C ARG A 187 0.78 6.97 -10.96
N MET A 188 0.72 8.30 -10.92
CA MET A 188 1.08 9.14 -9.77
C MET A 188 -0.13 9.76 -9.07
N ILE A 189 -1.35 9.54 -9.59
CA ILE A 189 -2.54 10.20 -9.07
C ILE A 189 -3.03 9.56 -7.76
N LEU A 190 -3.76 10.37 -6.99
CA LEU A 190 -4.61 9.89 -5.90
C LEU A 190 -6.04 9.76 -6.44
N PRO A 191 -6.63 8.55 -6.54
CA PRO A 191 -7.98 8.40 -7.06
C PRO A 191 -9.02 9.13 -6.21
N GLN A 192 -9.72 10.11 -6.79
CA GLN A 192 -10.71 10.91 -6.06
C GLN A 192 -11.82 10.05 -5.44
N VAL A 193 -12.25 8.99 -6.14
CA VAL A 193 -13.28 8.05 -5.65
C VAL A 193 -12.88 7.40 -4.32
N MET A 194 -11.59 7.19 -4.10
CA MET A 194 -11.03 6.59 -2.89
C MET A 194 -10.90 7.62 -1.77
N ILE A 195 -10.49 8.85 -2.11
CA ILE A 195 -10.51 9.99 -1.17
C ILE A 195 -11.93 10.21 -0.64
N ASP A 196 -12.93 10.19 -1.51
CA ASP A 196 -14.34 10.34 -1.14
C ASP A 196 -14.82 9.20 -0.24
N GLU A 197 -14.34 7.97 -0.44
CA GLU A 197 -14.62 6.85 0.47
C GLU A 197 -14.01 7.08 1.85
N ILE A 198 -12.76 7.54 1.92
CA ILE A 198 -12.11 7.84 3.20
C ILE A 198 -12.93 8.88 3.97
N TYR A 199 -13.35 9.97 3.32
CA TYR A 199 -14.17 11.00 3.97
C TYR A 199 -15.54 10.49 4.44
N LYS A 200 -16.11 9.45 3.84
CA LYS A 200 -17.37 8.86 4.30
C LYS A 200 -17.21 8.04 5.59
N GLN A 201 -15.99 7.59 5.91
CA GLN A 201 -15.72 6.79 7.12
C GLN A 201 -15.38 7.63 8.36
N LEU A 202 -15.05 8.91 8.16
CA LEU A 202 -14.60 9.87 9.18
C LEU A 202 -15.71 10.85 9.60
#